data_AF-A0A6B9ZH55-F1
#
_entry.id   AF-A0A6B9ZH55-F1
#
_cell.length_a   1.000
_cell.length_b   1.000
_cell.length_c   1.000
_cell.angle_alpha   90.00
_cell.angle_beta   90.00
_cell.angle_gamma   90.00
#
_symmetry.space_group_name_H-M   'P 1'
#
loop_
_entity.id
_entity.type
_entity.pdbx_description
1 polymer ?
#
loop_
_entity_poly.entity_id
_entity_poly.type
_entity_poly.pdbx_seq_one_letter_code
_entity_poly.pdbx_strand_id
1 'polypeptide(L)'
;MENQLSNKQLNDLSIILLQIHPLKEQCHQGKGNRVITINHHLNYLRNKADKRLKTNRGIAKRKQRCYDVEPVFGNIKHNHHFKRFMLRGIEKVTIEAGLLALAHNLRKKTA
;
A
#
# COMPACT_ATOMS: atom_id res chain seq x y z
N MET A 1 -13.23 25.15 -8.69
CA MET A 1 -13.88 25.06 -7.36
C MET A 1 -15.13 24.16 -7.36
N GLU A 2 -15.37 23.37 -8.41
CA GLU A 2 -16.57 22.54 -8.56
C GLU A 2 -16.49 21.18 -7.84
N ASN A 3 -15.29 20.75 -7.44
CA ASN A 3 -15.05 19.44 -6.84
C ASN A 3 -15.40 19.33 -5.33
N GLN A 4 -15.91 20.38 -4.68
CA GLN A 4 -16.30 20.31 -3.26
C GLN A 4 -17.80 20.05 -3.08
N LEU A 5 -18.66 20.54 -4.00
CA LEU A 5 -20.12 20.36 -3.92
C LEU A 5 -20.59 18.95 -4.31
N SER A 6 -19.94 18.31 -5.30
CA SER A 6 -20.26 16.93 -5.69
C SER A 6 -19.94 15.90 -4.59
N ASN A 7 -18.95 16.17 -3.74
CA ASN A 7 -18.50 15.25 -2.70
C ASN A 7 -19.37 15.25 -1.42
N LYS A 8 -20.16 16.29 -1.16
CA LYS A 8 -21.19 16.25 -0.11
C LYS A 8 -22.30 15.25 -0.47
N GLN A 9 -22.81 15.33 -1.70
CA GLN A 9 -23.94 14.49 -2.15
C GLN A 9 -23.63 12.98 -2.20
N LEU A 10 -22.40 12.58 -2.56
CA LEU A 10 -22.02 11.16 -2.58
C LEU A 10 -21.81 10.57 -1.18
N ASN A 11 -21.31 11.36 -0.22
CA ASN A 11 -21.19 10.93 1.17
C ASN A 11 -22.58 10.76 1.82
N ASP A 12 -23.54 11.62 1.49
CA ASP A 12 -24.92 11.55 1.98
C ASP A 12 -25.66 10.29 1.49
N LEU A 13 -25.46 9.87 0.22
CA LEU A 13 -26.12 8.68 -0.34
C LEU A 13 -25.62 7.35 0.27
N SER A 14 -24.35 7.28 0.71
CA SER A 14 -23.82 6.10 1.40
C SER A 14 -24.27 5.97 2.86
N ILE A 15 -24.66 7.08 3.49
CA ILE A 15 -25.16 7.12 4.88
C ILE A 15 -26.61 6.57 4.96
N ILE A 16 -27.38 6.68 3.88
CA ILE A 16 -28.81 6.30 3.86
C ILE A 16 -29.03 4.77 3.80
N LEU A 17 -28.09 4.00 3.22
CA LEU A 17 -28.26 2.54 3.07
C LEU A 17 -28.09 1.72 4.36
N LEU A 18 -27.52 2.30 5.42
CA LEU A 18 -27.41 1.65 6.75
C LEU A 18 -28.61 1.94 7.68
N GLN A 19 -29.58 2.71 7.22
CA GLN A 19 -30.74 3.12 8.03
C GLN A 19 -31.87 2.06 8.02
N ILE A 20 -31.90 1.14 7.04
CA ILE A 20 -33.03 0.21 6.81
C ILE A 20 -32.69 -1.22 7.28
N HIS A 21 -32.04 -1.36 8.44
CA HIS A 21 -31.86 -2.67 9.08
C HIS A 21 -32.82 -2.80 10.27
N PRO A 22 -33.83 -3.69 10.23
CA PRO A 22 -34.89 -3.77 11.24
C PRO A 22 -34.42 -4.20 12.64
N LEU A 23 -33.17 -4.67 12.80
CA LEU A 23 -32.58 -5.09 14.08
C LEU A 23 -31.37 -4.24 14.52
N LYS A 24 -31.26 -2.98 14.05
CA LYS A 24 -30.13 -2.10 14.35
C LYS A 24 -29.87 -1.94 15.86
N GLU A 25 -30.93 -1.90 16.68
CA GLU A 25 -30.82 -1.73 18.13
C GLU A 25 -30.23 -2.94 18.86
N GLN A 26 -30.38 -4.15 18.30
CA GLN A 26 -29.81 -5.38 18.88
C GLN A 26 -28.35 -5.61 18.47
N CYS A 27 -27.92 -5.02 17.34
CA CYS A 27 -26.59 -5.25 16.76
C CYS A 27 -25.62 -4.06 16.87
N HIS A 28 -26.07 -2.88 17.33
CA HIS A 28 -25.25 -1.68 17.42
C HIS A 28 -25.53 -0.85 18.68
N GLN A 29 -24.51 -0.67 19.53
CA GLN A 29 -24.61 0.03 20.83
C GLN A 29 -24.37 1.55 20.74
N GLY A 30 -24.03 2.08 19.56
CA GLY A 30 -23.71 3.49 19.36
C GLY A 30 -24.95 4.35 19.11
N LYS A 31 -25.06 5.48 19.80
CA LYS A 31 -26.09 6.51 19.56
C LYS A 31 -25.72 7.37 18.34
N GLY A 32 -25.86 6.83 17.13
CA GLY A 32 -25.69 7.60 15.90
C GLY A 32 -25.29 6.78 14.67
N ASN A 33 -25.34 7.41 13.51
CA ASN A 33 -24.82 6.82 12.28
C ASN A 33 -23.29 6.99 12.23
N ARG A 34 -22.60 5.95 11.75
CA ARG A 34 -21.16 6.03 11.49
C ARG A 34 -20.91 6.95 10.30
N VAL A 35 -20.14 8.01 10.49
CA VAL A 35 -19.67 8.87 9.40
C VAL A 35 -18.40 8.25 8.83
N ILE A 36 -18.47 7.71 7.62
CA ILE A 36 -17.30 7.20 6.90
C ILE A 36 -16.71 8.37 6.11
N THR A 37 -15.50 8.78 6.47
CA THR A 37 -14.77 9.80 5.69
C THR A 37 -13.84 9.13 4.69
N ILE A 38 -13.99 9.47 3.41
CA ILE A 38 -13.19 8.89 2.33
C ILE A 38 -12.09 9.87 1.92
N ASN A 39 -10.84 9.39 1.86
CA ASN A 39 -9.74 10.18 1.29
C ASN A 39 -9.73 10.06 -0.24
N HIS A 40 -10.31 11.05 -0.93
CA HIS A 40 -10.40 11.07 -2.38
C HIS A 40 -9.03 11.15 -3.09
N HIS A 41 -8.05 11.86 -2.52
CA HIS A 41 -6.70 11.95 -3.08
C HIS A 41 -6.02 10.58 -3.08
N LEU A 42 -6.17 9.82 -1.99
CA LEU A 42 -5.66 8.46 -1.91
C LEU A 42 -6.31 7.55 -2.95
N ASN A 43 -7.63 7.66 -3.16
CA ASN A 43 -8.33 6.90 -4.20
C ASN A 43 -7.85 7.26 -5.61
N TYR A 44 -7.62 8.54 -5.89
CA TYR A 44 -7.02 8.98 -7.14
C TYR A 44 -5.64 8.36 -7.38
N LEU A 45 -4.76 8.39 -6.37
CA LEU A 45 -3.42 7.81 -6.47
C LEU A 45 -3.47 6.29 -6.67
N ARG A 46 -4.37 5.57 -5.96
CA ARG A 46 -4.59 4.14 -6.16
C ARG A 46 -5.05 3.82 -7.57
N ASN A 47 -6.04 4.54 -8.08
CA ASN A 47 -6.54 4.35 -9.46
C ASN A 47 -5.44 4.60 -10.50
N LYS A 48 -4.58 5.60 -10.28
CA LYS A 48 -3.44 5.89 -11.15
C LYS A 48 -2.40 4.77 -11.14
N ALA A 49 -2.12 4.16 -9.99
CA ALA A 49 -1.22 3.02 -9.87
C ALA A 49 -1.83 1.77 -10.55
N ASP A 50 -3.10 1.48 -10.30
CA ASP A 50 -3.80 0.33 -10.87
C ASP A 50 -3.86 0.37 -12.39
N LYS A 51 -4.16 1.54 -12.97
CA LYS A 51 -4.13 1.73 -14.43
C LYS A 51 -2.78 1.32 -15.02
N ARG A 52 -1.66 1.63 -14.34
CA ARG A 52 -0.31 1.26 -14.79
C ARG A 52 -0.02 -0.23 -14.59
N LEU A 53 -0.40 -0.79 -13.45
CA LEU A 53 -0.14 -2.19 -13.10
C LEU A 53 -0.97 -3.19 -13.93
N LYS A 54 -2.14 -2.78 -14.43
CA LYS A 54 -3.02 -3.61 -15.27
C LYS A 54 -2.67 -3.60 -16.76
N THR A 55 -1.77 -2.74 -17.21
CA THR A 55 -1.25 -2.80 -18.60
C THR A 55 -0.47 -4.09 -18.84
N ASN A 56 -0.34 -4.54 -20.09
CA ASN A 56 0.48 -5.71 -20.45
C ASN A 56 1.92 -5.59 -19.92
N ARG A 57 2.53 -4.40 -20.05
CA ARG A 57 3.85 -4.09 -19.49
C ARG A 57 3.87 -4.19 -17.95
N GLY A 58 2.83 -3.69 -17.28
CA GLY A 58 2.68 -3.78 -15.83
C GLY A 58 2.57 -5.22 -15.34
N ILE A 59 1.78 -6.04 -16.03
CA ILE A 59 1.61 -7.46 -15.74
C ILE A 59 2.94 -8.21 -15.93
N ALA A 60 3.65 -7.96 -17.04
CA ALA A 60 4.95 -8.57 -17.30
C ALA A 60 5.96 -8.25 -16.18
N LYS A 61 6.07 -6.98 -15.76
CA LYS A 61 6.95 -6.57 -14.65
C LYS A 61 6.53 -7.19 -13.31
N ARG A 62 5.23 -7.34 -13.05
CA ARG A 62 4.74 -8.00 -11.84
C ARG A 62 5.15 -9.47 -11.79
N LYS A 63 5.05 -10.18 -12.91
CA LYS A 63 5.52 -11.57 -13.03
C LYS A 63 7.04 -11.65 -12.86
N GLN A 64 7.78 -10.70 -13.42
CA GLN A 64 9.25 -10.62 -13.29
C GLN A 64 9.70 -10.48 -11.83
N ARG A 65 8.93 -9.75 -11.02
CA ARG A 65 9.27 -9.47 -9.62
C ARG A 65 9.53 -10.72 -8.78
N CYS A 66 8.76 -11.78 -9.03
CA CYS A 66 8.78 -13.02 -8.25
C CYS A 66 10.09 -13.81 -8.37
N TYR A 67 10.78 -13.72 -9.51
CA TYR A 67 12.06 -14.41 -9.71
C TYR A 67 13.28 -13.48 -9.70
N ASP A 68 13.06 -12.16 -9.86
CA ASP A 68 14.16 -11.20 -9.90
C ASP A 68 14.42 -10.56 -8.53
N VAL A 69 13.47 -9.79 -7.99
CA VAL A 69 13.71 -8.99 -6.77
C VAL A 69 13.20 -9.64 -5.49
N GLU A 70 12.09 -10.37 -5.52
CA GLU A 70 11.54 -11.04 -4.33
C GLU A 70 12.53 -12.07 -3.73
N PRO A 71 13.23 -12.91 -4.53
CA PRO A 71 14.21 -13.84 -4.00
C PRO A 71 15.42 -13.15 -3.37
N VAL A 72 15.83 -11.99 -3.89
CA VAL A 72 16.92 -11.19 -3.33
C VAL A 72 16.59 -10.72 -1.92
N PHE A 73 15.41 -10.14 -1.72
CA PHE A 73 14.95 -9.73 -0.40
C PHE A 73 14.73 -10.92 0.54
N GLY A 74 14.23 -12.05 0.02
CA GLY A 74 14.08 -13.29 0.78
C GLY A 74 15.43 -13.80 1.30
N ASN A 75 16.44 -13.86 0.41
CA ASN A 75 17.80 -14.27 0.75
C ASN A 75 18.40 -13.35 1.84
N ILE A 76 18.31 -12.03 1.66
CA ILE A 76 18.79 -11.03 2.63
C ILE A 76 18.15 -11.24 4.01
N LYS A 77 16.83 -11.44 4.07
CA LYS A 77 16.12 -11.55 5.36
C LYS A 77 16.33 -12.90 6.04
N HIS A 78 16.25 -13.99 5.28
CA HIS A 78 16.24 -15.35 5.84
C HIS A 78 17.64 -15.95 5.94
N ASN A 79 18.44 -15.86 4.87
CA ASN A 79 19.76 -16.50 4.83
C ASN A 79 20.87 -15.60 5.40
N HIS A 80 20.78 -14.27 5.21
CA HIS A 80 21.72 -13.31 5.82
C HIS A 80 21.25 -12.81 7.19
N HIS A 81 20.10 -13.32 7.67
CA HIS A 81 19.49 -12.94 8.96
C HIS A 81 19.33 -11.42 9.19
N PHE A 82 19.25 -10.64 8.11
CA PHE A 82 19.11 -9.19 8.20
C PHE A 82 17.66 -8.81 8.53
N LYS A 83 17.35 -8.73 9.82
CA LYS A 83 15.99 -8.44 10.34
C LYS A 83 15.77 -6.97 10.71
N ARG A 84 16.83 -6.23 11.03
CA ARG A 84 16.78 -4.85 11.49
C ARG A 84 18.05 -4.12 11.07
N PHE A 85 17.91 -2.85 10.73
CA PHE A 85 19.05 -1.95 10.54
C PHE A 85 19.80 -1.74 11.85
N MET A 86 21.12 -1.68 11.78
CA MET A 86 21.99 -1.43 12.92
C MET A 86 22.01 0.06 13.28
N LEU A 87 21.92 0.93 12.27
CA LEU A 87 21.97 2.38 12.46
C LEU A 87 20.57 2.98 12.64
N ARG A 88 20.52 4.18 13.24
CA ARG A 88 19.29 4.98 13.40
C ARG A 88 19.42 6.31 12.65
N GLY A 89 18.28 6.81 12.16
CA GLY A 89 18.20 8.01 11.33
C GLY A 89 18.17 7.67 9.84
N ILE A 90 17.39 8.42 9.06
CA ILE A 90 17.09 8.12 7.65
C ILE A 90 18.38 8.05 6.83
N GLU A 91 19.26 9.05 6.96
CA GLU A 91 20.52 9.12 6.20
C GLU A 91 21.41 7.89 6.43
N LYS A 92 21.63 7.51 7.69
CA LYS A 92 22.49 6.38 8.05
C LYS A 92 21.89 5.05 7.60
N VAL A 93 20.57 4.88 7.74
CA VAL A 93 19.85 3.69 7.26
C VAL A 93 19.91 3.60 5.73
N THR A 94 19.86 4.71 5.02
CA THR A 94 20.02 4.73 3.56
C THR A 94 21.40 4.24 3.14
N ILE A 95 22.47 4.65 3.84
CA ILE A 95 23.84 4.16 3.58
C ILE A 95 23.92 2.64 3.82
N GLU A 96 23.41 2.16 4.95
CA GLU A 96 23.40 0.73 5.30
C GLU A 96 22.65 -0.10 4.26
N ALA A 97 21.46 0.35 3.82
CA ALA A 97 20.70 -0.29 2.77
C ALA A 97 21.44 -0.28 1.42
N GLY A 98 22.13 0.82 1.09
CA GLY A 98 22.95 0.94 -0.11
C GLY A 98 24.13 -0.03 -0.14
N LEU A 99 24.86 -0.15 0.97
CA LEU A 99 25.96 -1.11 1.14
C LEU A 99 25.47 -2.55 1.00
N LEU A 100 24.32 -2.87 1.60
CA LEU A 100 23.70 -4.19 1.51
C LEU A 100 23.33 -4.54 0.05
N ALA A 101 22.75 -3.60 -0.68
CA ALA A 101 22.41 -3.77 -2.09
C ALA A 101 23.67 -3.91 -2.97
N LEU A 102 24.72 -3.12 -2.72
CA LEU A 102 25.99 -3.20 -3.42
C LEU A 102 26.66 -4.56 -3.21
N ALA A 103 26.77 -5.01 -1.95
CA ALA A 103 27.34 -6.30 -1.61
C ALA A 103 26.59 -7.45 -2.30
N HIS A 104 25.25 -7.39 -2.34
CA HIS A 104 24.45 -8.36 -3.06
C HIS A 104 24.75 -8.38 -4.56
N ASN A 105 24.83 -7.21 -5.20
CA ASN A 105 25.13 -7.09 -6.63
C ASN A 105 26.53 -7.59 -6.97
N LEU A 106 27.54 -7.29 -6.14
CA LEU A 106 28.89 -7.79 -6.33
C LEU A 106 28.93 -9.31 -6.25
N ARG A 107 28.26 -9.91 -5.25
CA ARG A 107 28.18 -11.37 -5.11
C ARG A 107 27.52 -12.03 -6.32
N LYS A 108 26.50 -11.41 -6.90
CA LYS A 108 25.84 -11.90 -8.13
C LYS A 108 26.74 -11.78 -9.37
N LYS A 109 27.68 -10.82 -9.39
CA LYS A 109 28.59 -10.59 -10.51
C LYS A 109 29.80 -11.53 -10.51
N THR A 110 30.21 -11.98 -9.33
CA THR A 110 31.36 -12.89 -9.15
C THR A 110 31.00 -14.37 -9.21
N ALA A 111 29.73 -14.71 -8.97
CA ALA A 111 29.19 -16.07 -9.09
C ALA A 111 28.75 -16.37 -10.53
#